data_AF-A0A947JDE5-F1
#
_entry.id   AF-A0A947JDE5-F1
#
_cell.length_a   1.000
_cell.length_b   1.000
_cell.length_c   1.000
_cell.angle_alpha   90.00
_cell.angle_beta   90.00
_cell.angle_gamma   90.00
#
_symmetry.space_group_name_H-M   'P 1'
#
loop_
_entity.id
_entity.type
_entity.pdbx_description
1 polymer ?
#
loop_
_entity_poly.entity_id
_entity_poly.type
_entity_poly.pdbx_seq_one_letter_code
_entity_poly.pdbx_strand_id
1 'polypeptide(L)'
;MKKIEPKNLKRLLDLIYSAHQDHNTRKDFRQNGEVPFVVHPMWCAFILLNDQRIPFEERELGYQVLLLHDILEDTSLEIPDYVDPKVLEHVKEMTHDTWEEEQNINSKTPFIKLLKLCDKIASMYDETVRDEPARRNEWKALTQRLLVDVESHYGKIRLITLAKAVLNDSNW
;
A
#
# COMPACT_ATOMS: atom_id res chain seq x y z
N MET A 1 -15.67 -18.48 13.12
CA MET A 1 -14.68 -18.34 12.04
C MET A 1 -14.44 -16.85 11.82
N LYS A 2 -13.21 -16.38 11.94
CA LYS A 2 -12.87 -14.98 11.60
C LYS A 2 -13.09 -14.79 10.10
N LYS A 3 -13.80 -13.73 9.68
CA LYS A 3 -14.16 -13.49 8.28
C LYS A 3 -14.25 -12.00 7.99
N ILE A 4 -13.92 -11.60 6.77
CA ILE A 4 -14.16 -10.25 6.28
C ILE A 4 -15.64 -10.15 5.89
N GLU A 5 -16.34 -9.15 6.40
CA GLU A 5 -17.74 -8.95 6.05
C GLU A 5 -17.88 -8.51 4.59
N PRO A 6 -18.63 -9.24 3.73
CA PRO A 6 -18.72 -8.93 2.31
C PRO A 6 -19.25 -7.53 2.02
N LYS A 7 -20.13 -7.02 2.89
CA LYS A 7 -20.68 -5.66 2.79
C LYS A 7 -19.59 -4.60 2.98
N ASN A 8 -18.64 -4.83 3.88
CA ASN A 8 -17.57 -3.86 4.14
C ASN A 8 -16.59 -3.82 2.97
N LEU A 9 -16.13 -4.99 2.51
CA LEU A 9 -15.23 -5.08 1.37
C LEU A 9 -15.84 -4.43 0.11
N LYS A 10 -17.09 -4.72 -0.22
CA LYS A 10 -17.77 -4.12 -1.38
C LYS A 10 -17.83 -2.60 -1.30
N ARG A 11 -18.24 -2.06 -0.14
CA ARG A 11 -18.30 -0.61 0.05
C ARG A 11 -16.95 0.07 -0.12
N LEU A 12 -15.88 -0.53 0.42
CA LEU A 12 -14.53 0.01 0.26
C LEU A 12 -14.07 -0.06 -1.18
N LEU A 13 -14.35 -1.15 -1.91
CA LEU A 13 -14.04 -1.27 -3.34
C LEU A 13 -14.79 -0.22 -4.17
N ASP A 14 -16.08 -0.01 -3.91
CA ASP A 14 -16.87 1.03 -4.58
C ASP A 14 -16.32 2.43 -4.27
N LEU A 15 -15.94 2.68 -3.01
CA LEU A 15 -15.36 3.94 -2.57
C LEU A 15 -14.05 4.25 -3.31
N ILE A 16 -13.10 3.31 -3.32
CA ILE A 16 -11.80 3.56 -3.96
C ILE A 16 -11.89 3.65 -5.47
N TYR A 17 -12.83 2.92 -6.07
CA TYR A 17 -13.10 3.02 -7.49
C TYR A 17 -13.57 4.43 -7.83
N SER A 18 -14.59 4.93 -7.15
CA SER A 18 -15.09 6.29 -7.39
C SER A 18 -14.04 7.35 -7.04
N ALA A 19 -13.29 7.18 -5.94
CA ALA A 19 -12.28 8.13 -5.51
C ALA A 19 -11.19 8.33 -6.59
N HIS A 20 -10.64 7.24 -7.13
CA HIS A 20 -9.55 7.30 -8.10
C HIS A 20 -10.01 7.42 -9.57
N GLN A 21 -11.29 7.17 -9.86
CA GLN A 21 -11.85 7.31 -11.21
C GLN A 21 -12.51 8.68 -11.42
N ASP A 22 -13.32 9.14 -10.47
CA ASP A 22 -14.20 10.31 -10.62
C ASP A 22 -13.69 11.53 -9.84
N HIS A 23 -12.88 11.33 -8.80
CA HIS A 23 -12.43 12.38 -7.87
C HIS A 23 -10.91 12.53 -7.78
N ASN A 24 -10.18 11.89 -8.70
CA ASN A 24 -8.72 11.92 -8.74
C ASN A 24 -8.23 13.34 -9.02
N THR A 25 -7.33 13.83 -8.17
CA THR A 25 -6.71 15.15 -8.30
C THR A 25 -5.41 15.06 -9.10
N ARG A 26 -4.83 13.86 -9.22
CA ARG A 26 -3.70 13.54 -10.07
C ARG A 26 -4.24 13.02 -11.41
N LYS A 27 -3.69 13.44 -12.54
CA LYS A 27 -4.06 12.84 -13.85
C LYS A 27 -3.35 11.50 -14.05
N ASP A 28 -3.16 10.77 -12.97
CA ASP A 28 -2.23 9.65 -12.90
C ASP A 28 -2.98 8.35 -13.12
N PHE A 29 -2.67 7.74 -14.26
CA PHE A 29 -2.89 6.33 -14.53
C PHE A 29 -1.59 5.58 -14.22
N ARG A 30 -1.68 4.31 -13.83
CA ARG A 30 -0.49 3.49 -13.62
C ARG A 30 0.02 2.97 -14.97
N GLN A 31 1.30 2.58 -15.01
CA GLN A 31 1.91 1.98 -16.21
C GLN A 31 1.68 2.82 -17.48
N ASN A 32 1.99 4.12 -17.41
CA ASN A 32 1.91 5.06 -18.54
C ASN A 32 0.51 5.27 -19.15
N GLY A 33 -0.57 5.10 -18.38
CA GLY A 33 -1.93 5.26 -18.95
C GLY A 33 -2.69 3.96 -19.12
N GLU A 34 -1.99 2.82 -19.11
CA GLU A 34 -2.56 1.55 -19.54
C GLU A 34 -3.36 0.86 -18.43
N VAL A 35 -3.13 1.22 -17.17
CA VAL A 35 -3.77 0.59 -16.01
C VAL A 35 -4.51 1.61 -15.14
N PRO A 36 -5.81 1.37 -14.84
CA PRO A 36 -6.56 2.22 -13.92
C PRO A 36 -5.88 2.27 -12.54
N PHE A 37 -5.79 3.47 -11.95
CA PHE A 37 -5.09 3.65 -10.68
C PHE A 37 -5.59 2.74 -9.56
N VAL A 38 -6.91 2.48 -9.51
CA VAL A 38 -7.57 1.61 -8.51
C VAL A 38 -6.96 0.20 -8.41
N VAL A 39 -6.28 -0.28 -9.46
CA VAL A 39 -5.59 -1.58 -9.45
C VAL A 39 -4.49 -1.61 -8.39
N HIS A 40 -3.75 -0.52 -8.18
CA HIS A 40 -2.66 -0.43 -7.20
C HIS A 40 -3.13 -0.68 -5.75
N PRO A 41 -4.06 0.12 -5.17
CA PRO A 41 -4.53 -0.12 -3.80
C PRO A 41 -5.22 -1.49 -3.65
N MET A 42 -5.91 -1.98 -4.69
CA MET A 42 -6.46 -3.34 -4.70
C MET A 42 -5.39 -4.42 -4.62
N TRP A 43 -4.31 -4.29 -5.41
CA TRP A 43 -3.19 -5.22 -5.40
C TRP A 43 -2.53 -5.25 -4.03
N CYS A 44 -2.21 -4.07 -3.47
CA CYS A 44 -1.64 -3.93 -2.12
C CYS A 44 -2.48 -4.67 -1.08
N ALA A 45 -3.78 -4.38 -1.04
CA ALA A 45 -4.71 -4.96 -0.08
C ALA A 45 -4.83 -6.49 -0.21
N PHE A 46 -4.94 -7.00 -1.44
CA PHE A 46 -5.17 -8.43 -1.67
C PHE A 46 -3.93 -9.29 -1.50
N ILE A 47 -2.74 -8.76 -1.78
CA ILE A 47 -1.49 -9.44 -1.44
C ILE A 47 -1.36 -9.63 0.07
N LEU A 48 -1.68 -8.61 0.87
CA LEU A 48 -1.70 -8.72 2.32
C LEU A 48 -2.73 -9.75 2.81
N LEU A 49 -3.97 -9.70 2.29
CA LEU A 49 -5.04 -10.61 2.70
C LEU A 49 -4.72 -12.08 2.43
N ASN A 50 -4.03 -12.35 1.31
CA ASN A 50 -3.70 -13.69 0.86
C ASN A 50 -2.65 -14.39 1.74
N ASP A 51 -1.83 -13.62 2.47
CA ASP A 51 -0.75 -14.18 3.27
C ASP A 51 -1.19 -14.60 4.69
N GLN A 52 -1.75 -15.81 4.80
CA GLN A 52 -2.28 -16.35 6.07
C GLN A 52 -1.26 -16.46 7.22
N ARG A 53 0.04 -16.24 6.96
CA ARG A 53 1.08 -16.19 8.00
C ARG A 53 1.02 -14.91 8.83
N ILE A 54 0.37 -13.87 8.31
CA ILE A 54 0.10 -12.62 9.02
C ILE A 54 -1.17 -12.82 9.88
N PRO A 55 -1.19 -12.35 11.15
CA PRO A 55 -2.38 -12.41 12.00
C PRO A 55 -3.63 -11.89 11.29
N PHE A 56 -4.77 -12.57 11.50
CA PHE A 56 -6.01 -12.22 10.79
C PHE A 56 -6.43 -10.78 11.06
N GLU A 57 -6.32 -10.33 12.30
CA GLU A 57 -6.67 -8.98 12.74
C GLU A 57 -5.87 -7.90 12.01
N GLU A 58 -4.58 -8.15 11.75
CA GLU A 58 -3.73 -7.24 10.99
C GLU A 58 -4.03 -7.30 9.50
N ARG A 59 -4.39 -8.47 8.96
CA ARG A 59 -4.87 -8.57 7.58
C ARG A 59 -6.20 -7.84 7.39
N GLU A 60 -7.13 -8.02 8.31
CA GLU A 60 -8.45 -7.39 8.31
C GLU A 60 -8.35 -5.86 8.41
N LEU A 61 -7.49 -5.35 9.29
CA LEU A 61 -7.26 -3.91 9.38
C LEU A 61 -6.47 -3.41 8.17
N GLY A 62 -5.38 -4.09 7.83
CA GLY A 62 -4.42 -3.64 6.82
C GLY A 62 -4.97 -3.61 5.40
N TYR A 63 -5.89 -4.50 5.03
CA TYR A 63 -6.51 -4.42 3.70
C TYR A 63 -7.36 -3.14 3.58
N GLN A 64 -8.06 -2.75 4.64
CA GLN A 64 -8.89 -1.54 4.63
C GLN A 64 -8.00 -0.30 4.52
N VAL A 65 -6.91 -0.28 5.27
CA VAL A 65 -5.91 0.80 5.20
C VAL A 65 -5.28 0.85 3.81
N LEU A 66 -4.85 -0.28 3.23
CA LEU A 66 -4.23 -0.33 1.91
C LEU A 66 -5.19 0.01 0.77
N LEU A 67 -6.47 -0.33 0.88
CA LEU A 67 -7.46 0.14 -0.10
C LEU A 67 -7.54 1.68 -0.10
N LEU A 68 -7.41 2.30 1.08
CA LEU A 68 -7.60 3.74 1.26
C LEU A 68 -6.30 4.55 1.34
N HIS A 69 -5.11 3.94 1.28
CA HIS A 69 -3.87 4.61 1.68
C HIS A 69 -3.55 5.87 0.85
N ASP A 70 -3.92 5.88 -0.43
CA ASP A 70 -3.70 7.00 -1.34
C ASP A 70 -4.87 8.01 -1.39
N ILE A 71 -6.01 7.71 -0.74
CA ILE A 71 -7.23 8.50 -0.92
C ILE A 71 -7.06 9.96 -0.49
N LEU A 72 -6.29 10.19 0.58
CA LEU A 72 -6.02 11.53 1.11
C LEU A 72 -4.96 12.29 0.31
N GLU A 73 -4.08 11.55 -0.39
CA GLU A 73 -2.98 12.11 -1.19
C GLU A 73 -3.41 12.46 -2.62
N ASP A 74 -4.33 11.66 -3.18
CA ASP A 74 -4.56 11.59 -4.62
C ASP A 74 -5.98 11.97 -5.02
N THR A 75 -6.87 12.22 -4.05
CA THR A 75 -8.28 12.46 -4.34
C THR A 75 -8.83 13.65 -3.57
N SER A 76 -9.95 14.16 -4.06
CA SER A 76 -10.74 15.22 -3.42
C SER A 76 -11.97 14.67 -2.69
N LEU A 77 -12.12 13.35 -2.62
CA LEU A 77 -13.30 12.72 -2.09
C LEU A 77 -13.32 12.80 -0.57
N GLU A 78 -14.41 13.31 -0.01
CA GLU A 78 -14.63 13.27 1.44
C GLU A 78 -14.82 11.81 1.90
N ILE A 79 -14.13 11.44 2.97
CA ILE A 79 -14.23 10.10 3.51
C ILE A 79 -15.59 9.90 4.18
N PRO A 80 -16.36 8.87 3.77
CA PRO A 80 -17.65 8.59 4.39
C PRO A 80 -17.55 8.16 5.86
N ASP A 81 -18.52 8.55 6.68
CA ASP A 81 -18.61 8.24 8.12
C ASP A 81 -18.66 6.74 8.46
N TYR A 82 -18.93 5.88 7.48
CA TYR A 82 -18.94 4.43 7.72
C TYR A 82 -17.53 3.83 7.76
N VAL A 83 -16.50 4.57 7.34
CA VAL A 83 -15.11 4.11 7.43
C VAL A 83 -14.68 4.19 8.89
N ASP A 84 -14.15 3.08 9.41
CA ASP A 84 -13.71 2.98 10.80
C ASP A 84 -12.64 4.05 11.11
N PRO A 85 -12.82 4.87 12.17
CA PRO A 85 -11.83 5.87 12.56
C PRO A 85 -10.41 5.31 12.74
N LYS A 86 -10.26 4.07 13.21
CA LYS A 86 -8.96 3.41 13.36
C LYS A 86 -8.30 3.13 12.01
N VAL A 87 -9.10 2.79 10.98
CA VAL A 87 -8.58 2.67 9.61
C VAL A 87 -8.04 4.02 9.16
N LEU A 88 -8.76 5.11 9.42
CA LEU A 88 -8.34 6.46 9.02
C LEU A 88 -7.11 6.97 9.76
N GLU A 89 -6.95 6.62 11.04
CA GLU A 89 -5.72 6.90 11.77
C GLU A 89 -4.50 6.28 11.07
N HIS A 90 -4.60 5.02 10.67
CA HIS A 90 -3.51 4.36 9.95
C HIS A 90 -3.34 4.82 8.49
N VAL A 91 -4.42 5.23 7.81
CA VAL A 91 -4.32 5.88 6.49
C VAL A 91 -3.49 7.16 6.62
N LYS A 92 -3.75 8.00 7.64
CA LYS A 92 -2.93 9.20 7.89
C LYS A 92 -1.46 8.87 8.21
N GLU A 93 -1.19 7.74 8.85
CA GLU A 93 0.19 7.29 9.08
C GLU A 93 0.90 6.79 7.80
N MET A 94 0.13 6.32 6.82
CA MET A 94 0.61 5.97 5.49
C MET A 94 0.83 7.21 4.62
N THR A 95 0.03 8.25 4.84
CA THR A 95 0.09 9.52 4.10
C THR A 95 1.36 10.32 4.38
N HIS A 96 1.92 10.96 3.35
CA HIS A 96 3.11 11.79 3.41
C HIS A 96 3.02 12.97 2.42
N ASP A 97 3.53 14.14 2.83
CA ASP A 97 3.54 15.33 1.96
C ASP A 97 4.80 15.37 1.09
N THR A 98 5.88 14.72 1.55
CA THR A 98 7.18 14.73 0.86
C THR A 98 7.85 13.36 0.85
N TRP A 99 8.74 13.16 -0.14
CA TRP A 99 9.56 11.96 -0.21
C TRP A 99 10.54 11.80 0.96
N GLU A 100 10.96 12.90 1.59
CA GLU A 100 11.81 12.85 2.79
C GLU A 100 11.02 12.27 3.98
N GLU A 101 9.77 12.69 4.16
CA GLU A 101 8.87 12.14 5.17
C GLU A 101 8.62 10.64 4.94
N GLU A 102 8.42 10.25 3.68
CA GLU A 102 8.20 8.84 3.31
C GLU A 102 9.37 7.93 3.70
N GLN A 103 10.59 8.46 3.62
CA GLN A 103 11.79 7.73 4.00
C GLN A 103 11.99 7.60 5.52
N ASN A 104 11.25 8.37 6.32
CA ASN A 104 11.33 8.36 7.78
C ASN A 104 10.46 7.26 8.40
N ILE A 105 10.89 6.01 8.21
CA ILE A 105 10.18 4.82 8.70
C ILE A 105 10.50 4.46 10.16
N ASN A 106 11.52 5.07 10.76
CA ASN A 106 12.04 4.64 12.07
C ASN A 106 11.02 4.79 13.20
N SER A 107 10.19 5.83 13.14
CA SER A 107 9.12 6.09 14.11
C SER A 107 7.85 5.27 13.86
N LYS A 108 7.75 4.59 12.71
CA LYS A 108 6.55 3.86 12.31
C LYS A 108 6.48 2.50 13.01
N THR A 109 5.26 2.06 13.30
CA THR A 109 5.02 0.75 13.91
C THR A 109 5.35 -0.39 12.92
N PRO A 110 5.62 -1.62 13.41
CA PRO A 110 5.81 -2.78 12.52
C PRO A 110 4.65 -2.98 11.53
N PHE A 111 3.43 -2.73 11.98
CA PHE A 111 2.23 -2.79 11.13
C PHE A 111 2.28 -1.77 9.99
N ILE A 112 2.55 -0.49 10.27
CA ILE A 112 2.66 0.51 9.21
C ILE A 112 3.84 0.21 8.27
N LYS A 113 4.97 -0.29 8.79
CA LYS A 113 6.08 -0.74 7.95
C LYS A 113 5.69 -1.89 7.02
N LEU A 114 4.88 -2.83 7.50
CA LEU A 114 4.32 -3.91 6.67
C LEU A 114 3.46 -3.35 5.53
N LEU A 115 2.58 -2.39 5.82
CA LEU A 115 1.73 -1.76 4.81
C LEU A 115 2.55 -0.94 3.80
N LYS A 116 3.53 -0.15 4.26
CA LYS A 116 4.46 0.57 3.38
C LYS A 116 5.25 -0.39 2.51
N LEU A 117 5.70 -1.53 3.04
CA LEU A 117 6.37 -2.55 2.23
C LEU A 117 5.46 -3.07 1.10
N CYS A 118 4.17 -3.33 1.37
CA CYS A 118 3.21 -3.69 0.33
C CYS A 118 3.13 -2.64 -0.78
N ASP A 119 2.94 -1.37 -0.41
CA ASP A 119 2.87 -0.25 -1.37
C ASP A 119 4.15 -0.13 -2.22
N LYS A 120 5.33 -0.17 -1.58
CA LYS A 120 6.59 -0.06 -2.32
C LYS A 120 6.79 -1.22 -3.28
N ILE A 121 6.47 -2.45 -2.88
CA ILE A 121 6.57 -3.62 -3.77
C ILE A 121 5.58 -3.49 -4.94
N ALA A 122 4.35 -3.05 -4.70
CA ALA A 122 3.36 -2.84 -5.77
C ALA A 122 3.87 -1.82 -6.79
N SER A 123 4.36 -0.67 -6.32
CA SER A 123 4.92 0.37 -7.18
C SER A 123 6.17 -0.08 -7.96
N MET A 124 6.99 -0.96 -7.36
CA MET A 124 8.12 -1.60 -8.05
C MET A 124 7.66 -2.62 -9.11
N TYR A 125 6.67 -3.44 -8.77
CA TYR A 125 6.05 -4.41 -9.67
C TYR A 125 5.39 -3.74 -10.88
N ASP A 126 4.76 -2.58 -10.66
CA ASP A 126 4.12 -1.77 -11.69
C ASP A 126 5.11 -0.88 -12.47
N GLU A 127 6.42 -0.98 -12.21
CA GLU A 127 7.48 -0.15 -12.82
C GLU A 127 7.23 1.37 -12.75
N THR A 128 6.47 1.86 -11.77
CA THR A 128 5.97 3.25 -11.78
C THR A 128 7.08 4.30 -11.62
N VAL A 129 8.24 3.92 -11.05
CA VAL A 129 9.40 4.80 -10.86
C VAL A 129 10.52 4.56 -11.88
N ARG A 130 10.24 3.83 -12.97
CA ARG A 130 11.26 3.36 -13.90
C ARG A 130 12.07 4.48 -14.57
N ASP A 131 11.48 5.64 -14.83
CA ASP A 131 12.13 6.69 -15.63
C ASP A 131 12.92 7.73 -14.80
N GLU A 132 13.02 7.55 -13.48
CA GLU A 132 13.71 8.48 -12.56
C GLU A 132 14.86 7.77 -11.80
N PRO A 133 16.08 7.66 -12.37
CA PRO A 133 17.16 6.83 -11.78
C PRO A 133 17.53 7.15 -10.34
N ALA A 134 17.55 8.43 -9.95
CA ALA A 134 17.83 8.84 -8.57
C ALA A 134 16.74 8.32 -7.61
N ARG A 135 15.47 8.50 -7.98
CA ARG A 135 14.32 8.04 -7.21
C ARG A 135 14.27 6.52 -7.10
N ARG A 136 14.69 5.78 -8.14
CA ARG A 136 14.80 4.31 -8.10
C ARG A 136 15.75 3.81 -7.01
N ASN A 137 16.93 4.42 -6.90
CA ASN A 137 17.91 4.03 -5.89
C ASN A 137 17.39 4.26 -4.47
N GLU A 138 16.77 5.41 -4.24
CA GLU A 138 16.16 5.76 -2.96
C GLU A 138 14.98 4.83 -2.63
N TRP A 139 14.13 4.53 -3.61
CA TRP A 139 13.01 3.60 -3.47
C TRP A 139 13.47 2.18 -3.13
N LYS A 140 14.51 1.69 -3.82
CA LYS A 140 15.12 0.37 -3.56
C LYS A 140 15.74 0.33 -2.17
N ALA A 141 16.45 1.39 -1.76
CA ALA A 141 17.03 1.50 -0.43
C ALA A 141 15.96 1.52 0.68
N LEU A 142 14.89 2.29 0.49
CA LEU A 142 13.75 2.31 1.42
C LEU A 142 13.08 0.94 1.53
N THR A 143 12.79 0.31 0.38
CA THR A 143 12.18 -1.02 0.32
C THR A 143 13.05 -2.08 1.01
N GLN A 144 14.38 -2.00 0.85
CA GLN A 144 15.31 -2.91 1.53
C GLN A 144 15.30 -2.73 3.06
N ARG A 145 15.22 -1.47 3.56
CA ARG A 145 15.09 -1.21 5.00
C ARG A 145 13.76 -1.73 5.55
N LEU A 146 12.65 -1.45 4.87
CA LEU A 146 11.33 -1.98 5.22
C LEU A 146 11.33 -3.52 5.24
N LEU A 147 11.94 -4.16 4.24
CA LEU A 147 12.08 -5.61 4.15
C LEU A 147 12.77 -6.19 5.39
N VAL A 148 13.89 -5.59 5.83
CA VAL A 148 14.63 -6.03 7.02
C VAL A 148 13.76 -5.90 8.28
N ASP A 149 13.11 -4.76 8.47
CA ASP A 149 12.29 -4.50 9.66
C ASP A 149 11.06 -5.42 9.73
N VAL A 150 10.38 -5.62 8.59
CA VAL A 150 9.20 -6.47 8.51
C VAL A 150 9.58 -7.95 8.64
N GLU A 151 10.68 -8.40 8.03
CA GLU A 151 11.16 -9.78 8.21
C GLU A 151 11.60 -10.04 9.66
N SER A 152 12.20 -9.06 10.33
CA SER A 152 12.57 -9.16 11.74
C SER A 152 11.35 -9.35 12.65
N HIS A 153 10.24 -8.66 12.37
CA HIS A 153 9.02 -8.74 13.18
C HIS A 153 8.11 -9.91 12.83
N TYR A 154 7.79 -10.10 11.55
CA TYR A 154 6.80 -11.08 11.07
C TYR A 154 7.43 -12.41 10.65
N GLY A 155 8.76 -12.48 10.56
CA GLY A 155 9.47 -13.65 10.04
C GLY A 155 9.22 -13.86 8.54
N LYS A 156 9.26 -15.13 8.12
CA LYS A 156 9.22 -15.54 6.70
C LYS A 156 7.80 -15.64 6.15
N ILE A 157 7.06 -14.53 6.18
CA ILE A 157 5.77 -14.41 5.49
C ILE A 157 5.97 -14.43 3.96
N ARG A 158 4.93 -14.76 3.18
CA ARG A 158 5.00 -14.78 1.70
C ARG A 158 5.29 -13.42 1.12
N LEU A 159 4.79 -12.34 1.72
CA LEU A 159 5.11 -10.98 1.29
C LEU A 159 6.63 -10.76 1.24
N ILE A 160 7.40 -11.27 2.21
CA ILE A 160 8.87 -11.17 2.23
C ILE A 160 9.50 -11.91 1.04
N THR A 161 8.94 -13.06 0.66
CA THR A 161 9.42 -13.81 -0.52
C THR A 161 9.16 -13.01 -1.80
N LEU A 162 7.97 -12.44 -1.95
CA LEU A 162 7.61 -11.59 -3.08
C LEU A 162 8.49 -10.32 -3.12
N ALA A 163 8.67 -9.66 -1.98
CA ALA A 163 9.51 -8.47 -1.84
C ALA A 163 10.92 -8.73 -2.36
N LYS A 164 11.55 -9.83 -1.92
CA LYS A 164 12.89 -10.25 -2.37
C LYS A 164 12.92 -10.54 -3.86
N ALA A 165 11.88 -11.19 -4.40
CA ALA A 165 11.80 -11.49 -5.82
C ALA A 165 11.70 -10.20 -6.65
N VAL A 166 10.80 -9.28 -6.31
CA VAL A 166 10.65 -8.00 -7.01
C VAL A 166 11.93 -7.18 -6.91
N LEU A 167 12.53 -7.05 -5.72
CA LEU A 167 13.80 -6.32 -5.54
C LEU A 167 14.96 -6.86 -6.39
N ASN A 168 15.00 -8.18 -6.59
CA ASN A 168 16.03 -8.85 -7.40
C ASN A 168 15.74 -8.74 -8.90
N ASP A 169 14.47 -8.79 -9.30
CA ASP A 169 14.04 -8.69 -10.70
C ASP A 169 14.12 -7.25 -11.23
N SER A 170 13.92 -6.27 -10.34
CA SER A 170 14.11 -4.84 -10.62
C SER A 170 15.60 -4.52 -10.84
N ASN A 171 16.08 -4.81 -12.06
CA ASN A 171 17.38 -4.42 -12.62
C ASN A 171 17.40 -2.92 -12.97
N TRP A 172 17.13 -2.09 -11.98
CA TRP A 172 17.28 -0.64 -12.06
C TRP A 172 18.71 -0.20 -11.80
#